data_AF-A0A662J3R0-F1
#
_entry.id   AF-A0A662J3R0-F1
#
_cell.length_a   1.000
_cell.length_b   1.000
_cell.length_c   1.000
_cell.angle_alpha   90.00
_cell.angle_beta   90.00
_cell.angle_gamma   90.00
#
_symmetry.space_group_name_H-M   'P 1'
#
loop_
_entity.id
_entity.type
_entity.pdbx_description
1 polymer ?
#
loop_
_entity_poly.entity_id
_entity_poly.type
_entity_poly.pdbx_seq_one_letter_code
_entity_poly.pdbx_strand_id
1 'polypeptide(L)'
;MKRFKLQGKSSAAVATVSLVVAVVVIAVAVYMLWPAKPAECRFELQASLDKPYYRVGDEVSLSIVIRNLNDTATTQTVEVKVDNEVVYSEDVEIPASGSKTVAVGFKAEKPSTITVTVGEDSTTLSLEVVRCVTDFWGRDIEIPYNVERVVVLAEYEIVYALGAWDKVVGVSKYAYTNPVMCALKDINISEVPSPGSSWSLNVEELLALDPQVVLIYGFSGRTAETVEQLENLGIKCVVLELNSLDDIYRLIRLYGQIFGKEDRAEELIQIMNQTLDMIRERTANIPYDERPKVIHTWSKKLKVTGNMGVINDLIELAGGVNPASELEGKYVTVSIEQIIEWDPDVIIIWGIAKYGVEDIMNDTQWQTISAVVNGRVYKYPRGICTWSPEVVVLALKFAKWIHPELFSDVNVQEVADQLFMEVYGIPSPFEWEP
;
A
#
# COMPACT_ATOMS: atom_id res chain seq x y z
N MET A 1 -64.87 42.92 -89.19
CA MET A 1 -64.94 41.82 -88.19
C MET A 1 -63.55 41.73 -87.55
N LYS A 2 -63.26 41.85 -86.25
CA LYS A 2 -63.96 41.66 -84.97
C LYS A 2 -63.32 42.57 -83.90
N ARG A 3 -64.11 42.98 -82.90
CA ARG A 3 -63.69 43.50 -81.56
C ARG A 3 -62.97 42.41 -80.75
N PHE A 4 -62.10 42.76 -79.78
CA PHE A 4 -61.92 42.13 -78.44
C PHE A 4 -60.91 42.99 -77.62
N LYS A 5 -61.33 43.81 -76.65
CA LYS A 5 -61.46 43.61 -75.17
C LYS A 5 -60.16 43.85 -74.36
N LEU A 6 -60.21 44.90 -73.51
CA LEU A 6 -59.32 45.17 -72.36
C LEU A 6 -59.61 44.21 -71.19
N GLN A 7 -58.58 43.84 -70.40
CA GLN A 7 -58.57 43.99 -68.92
C GLN A 7 -57.31 43.40 -68.24
N GLY A 8 -56.77 44.15 -67.27
CA GLY A 8 -56.47 43.61 -65.92
C GLY A 8 -55.04 43.17 -65.57
N LYS A 9 -54.11 44.11 -65.33
CA LYS A 9 -52.91 43.86 -64.48
C LYS A 9 -52.44 45.17 -63.80
N SER A 10 -52.99 45.55 -62.65
CA SER A 10 -52.32 46.55 -61.79
C SER A 10 -52.67 46.53 -60.29
N SER A 11 -53.55 45.66 -59.80
CA SER A 11 -53.97 45.66 -58.38
C SER A 11 -53.13 44.72 -57.49
N ALA A 12 -52.73 43.54 -58.00
CA ALA A 12 -52.05 42.53 -57.18
C ALA A 12 -50.63 42.95 -56.76
N ALA A 13 -49.85 43.59 -57.64
CA ALA A 13 -48.44 43.92 -57.37
C ALA A 13 -48.27 45.04 -56.31
N VAL A 14 -49.22 45.97 -56.21
CA VAL A 14 -49.17 47.07 -55.24
C VAL A 14 -49.54 46.58 -53.83
N ALA A 15 -50.46 45.61 -53.75
CA ALA A 15 -50.84 44.97 -52.49
C ALA A 15 -49.71 44.09 -51.91
N THR A 16 -48.99 43.33 -52.74
CA THR A 16 -47.84 42.52 -52.27
C THR A 16 -46.69 43.38 -51.75
N VAL A 17 -46.36 44.49 -52.43
CA VAL A 17 -45.30 45.39 -51.98
C VAL A 17 -45.69 46.08 -50.65
N SER A 18 -46.95 46.48 -50.50
CA SER A 18 -47.42 47.10 -49.25
C SER A 18 -47.44 46.13 -48.06
N LEU A 19 -47.79 44.86 -48.31
CA LEU A 19 -47.78 43.82 -47.27
C LEU A 19 -46.35 43.48 -46.83
N VAL A 20 -45.41 43.39 -47.78
CA VAL A 20 -43.99 43.12 -47.48
C VAL A 20 -43.38 44.28 -46.68
N VAL A 21 -43.67 45.54 -47.05
CA VAL A 21 -43.19 46.70 -46.29
C VAL A 21 -43.79 46.72 -44.88
N ALA A 22 -45.09 46.42 -44.72
CA ALA A 22 -45.71 46.36 -43.40
C ALA A 22 -45.12 45.24 -42.51
N VAL A 23 -44.86 44.05 -43.06
CA VAL A 23 -44.23 42.94 -42.33
C VAL A 23 -42.80 43.27 -41.94
N VAL A 24 -42.03 43.93 -42.81
CA VAL A 24 -40.65 44.36 -42.51
C VAL A 24 -40.63 45.45 -41.44
N VAL A 25 -41.55 46.43 -41.50
CA VAL A 25 -41.63 47.50 -40.48
C VAL A 25 -42.06 46.92 -39.13
N ILE A 26 -43.00 45.97 -39.10
CA ILE A 26 -43.41 45.30 -37.86
C ILE A 26 -42.27 44.42 -37.33
N ALA A 27 -41.56 43.67 -38.19
CA ALA A 27 -40.42 42.86 -37.77
C ALA A 27 -39.28 43.71 -37.20
N VAL A 28 -38.98 44.87 -37.81
CA VAL A 28 -37.98 45.82 -37.31
C VAL A 28 -38.44 46.47 -36.01
N ALA A 29 -39.72 46.83 -35.87
CA ALA A 29 -40.27 47.38 -34.63
C ALA A 29 -40.27 46.36 -33.49
N VAL A 30 -40.59 45.08 -33.78
CA VAL A 30 -40.50 43.97 -32.81
C VAL A 30 -39.06 43.66 -32.46
N TYR A 31 -38.12 43.77 -33.41
CA TYR A 31 -36.68 43.61 -33.16
C TYR A 31 -36.10 44.77 -32.32
N MET A 32 -36.57 46.00 -32.54
CA MET A 32 -36.17 47.17 -31.73
C MET A 32 -36.86 47.23 -30.36
N LEU A 33 -38.02 46.58 -30.20
CA LEU A 33 -38.73 46.42 -28.93
C LEU A 33 -38.40 45.10 -28.21
N TRP A 34 -37.57 44.25 -28.82
CA TRP A 34 -37.00 43.09 -28.14
C TRP A 34 -36.05 43.64 -27.08
N PRO A 35 -36.29 43.38 -25.78
CA PRO A 35 -35.37 43.83 -24.74
C PRO A 35 -34.00 43.30 -25.11
N ALA A 36 -33.01 44.19 -25.21
CA ALA A 36 -31.62 43.79 -25.38
C ALA A 36 -31.36 42.67 -24.37
N LYS A 37 -30.91 41.49 -24.83
CA LYS A 37 -30.45 40.45 -23.91
C LYS A 37 -29.57 41.17 -22.88
N PRO A 38 -29.81 41.03 -21.57
CA PRO A 38 -28.91 41.61 -20.58
C PRO A 38 -27.50 41.21 -20.99
N ALA A 39 -26.60 42.18 -21.06
CA ALA A 39 -25.23 41.93 -21.47
C ALA A 39 -24.73 40.74 -20.65
N GLU A 40 -24.47 39.61 -21.31
CA GLU A 40 -23.88 38.44 -20.67
C GLU A 40 -22.63 38.98 -19.95
N CYS A 41 -22.63 38.93 -18.62
CA CYS A 41 -21.46 39.31 -17.85
C CYS A 41 -20.36 38.35 -18.26
N ARG A 42 -19.44 38.79 -19.11
CA ARG A 42 -18.32 37.97 -19.54
C ARG A 42 -17.14 38.17 -18.59
N PHE A 43 -16.79 37.14 -17.85
CA PHE A 43 -15.54 37.09 -17.11
C PHE A 43 -14.52 36.25 -17.86
N GLU A 44 -13.27 36.67 -17.83
CA GLU A 44 -12.14 35.81 -18.16
C GLU A 44 -11.58 35.27 -16.85
N LEU A 45 -11.69 33.95 -16.66
CA LEU A 45 -11.24 33.26 -15.45
C LEU A 45 -9.91 32.58 -15.71
N GLN A 46 -8.92 32.88 -14.87
CA GLN A 46 -7.66 32.15 -14.82
C GLN A 46 -7.44 31.65 -13.40
N ALA A 47 -7.50 30.34 -13.22
CA ALA A 47 -7.20 29.68 -11.97
C ALA A 47 -5.83 28.99 -12.06
N SER A 48 -5.09 28.96 -10.95
CA SER A 48 -3.79 28.30 -10.87
C SER A 48 -3.46 27.86 -9.45
N LEU A 49 -2.83 26.69 -9.34
CA LEU A 49 -2.28 26.16 -8.09
C LEU A 49 -0.84 26.66 -7.90
N ASP A 50 -0.41 26.84 -6.65
CA ASP A 50 0.96 27.28 -6.34
C ASP A 50 2.02 26.16 -6.50
N LYS A 51 1.58 24.90 -6.50
CA LYS A 51 2.42 23.72 -6.68
C LYS A 51 1.89 22.81 -7.80
N PRO A 52 2.77 22.02 -8.45
CA PRO A 52 2.35 21.04 -9.45
C PRO A 52 1.63 19.82 -8.85
N TYR A 53 1.87 19.52 -7.57
CA TYR A 53 1.21 18.47 -6.79
C TYR A 53 1.34 18.77 -5.30
N TYR A 54 0.56 18.06 -4.47
CA TYR A 54 0.53 18.20 -3.02
C TYR A 54 0.65 16.83 -2.33
N ARG A 55 1.18 16.79 -1.11
CA ARG A 55 1.09 15.60 -0.25
C ARG A 55 -0.29 15.52 0.38
N VAL A 56 -0.75 14.33 0.72
CA VAL A 56 -1.95 14.16 1.55
C VAL A 56 -1.78 14.97 2.85
N GLY A 57 -2.74 15.86 3.13
CA GLY A 57 -2.76 16.75 4.30
C GLY A 57 -2.14 18.14 4.09
N ASP A 58 -1.47 18.38 2.97
CA ASP A 58 -0.94 19.70 2.62
C ASP A 58 -2.07 20.73 2.49
N GLU A 59 -1.75 21.99 2.79
CA GLU A 59 -2.60 23.13 2.45
C GLU A 59 -2.44 23.46 0.96
N VAL A 60 -3.54 23.40 0.21
CA VAL A 60 -3.64 23.82 -1.19
C VAL A 60 -3.85 25.32 -1.22
N SER A 61 -3.10 26.03 -2.07
CA SER A 61 -3.30 27.45 -2.33
C SER A 61 -3.74 27.65 -3.78
N LEU A 62 -5.02 27.96 -3.97
CA LEU A 62 -5.63 28.24 -5.26
C LEU A 62 -5.73 29.75 -5.47
N SER A 63 -5.13 30.25 -6.55
CA SER A 63 -5.27 31.64 -7.00
C SER A 63 -6.24 31.72 -8.17
N ILE A 64 -7.25 32.57 -8.04
CA ILE A 64 -8.30 32.80 -9.05
C ILE A 64 -8.21 34.25 -9.48
N VAL A 65 -7.77 34.50 -10.71
CA VAL A 65 -7.81 35.81 -11.34
C VAL A 65 -9.09 35.92 -12.16
N ILE A 66 -9.94 36.85 -11.77
CA ILE A 66 -11.21 37.15 -12.41
C ILE A 66 -11.07 38.49 -13.10
N ARG A 67 -11.11 38.49 -14.43
CA ARG A 67 -11.08 39.73 -15.23
C ARG A 67 -12.48 40.03 -15.73
N ASN A 68 -13.00 41.18 -15.34
CA ASN A 68 -14.30 41.68 -15.80
C ASN A 68 -14.14 42.37 -17.15
N LEU A 69 -14.82 41.86 -18.18
CA LEU A 69 -14.79 42.44 -19.52
C LEU A 69 -15.87 43.51 -19.73
N ASN A 70 -16.67 43.80 -18.70
CA ASN A 70 -17.76 44.77 -18.75
C ASN A 70 -17.32 46.12 -18.17
N ASP A 71 -17.90 47.20 -18.70
CA ASP A 71 -17.64 48.58 -18.26
C ASP A 71 -18.32 48.95 -16.92
N THR A 72 -18.95 47.98 -16.24
CA THR A 72 -19.60 48.18 -14.95
C THR A 72 -19.05 47.22 -13.92
N ALA A 73 -18.83 47.72 -12.70
CA ALA A 73 -18.47 46.88 -11.57
C ALA A 73 -19.67 46.03 -11.18
N THR A 74 -19.41 44.80 -10.75
CA THR A 74 -20.46 43.85 -10.39
C THR A 74 -20.01 42.99 -9.22
N THR A 75 -20.96 42.56 -8.42
CA THR A 75 -20.73 41.59 -7.35
C THR A 75 -21.22 40.23 -7.85
N GLN A 76 -20.34 39.23 -7.82
CA GLN A 76 -20.67 37.86 -8.19
C GLN A 76 -20.22 36.91 -7.09
N THR A 77 -20.99 35.85 -6.88
CA THR A 77 -20.56 34.74 -6.02
C THR A 77 -19.44 33.99 -6.73
N VAL A 78 -18.29 33.91 -6.08
CA VAL A 78 -17.15 33.07 -6.46
C VAL A 78 -17.27 31.78 -5.66
N GLU A 79 -17.55 30.68 -6.35
CA GLU A 79 -17.70 29.36 -5.75
C GLU A 79 -16.56 28.45 -6.20
N VAL A 80 -15.94 27.75 -5.26
CA VAL A 80 -14.95 26.69 -5.54
C VAL A 80 -15.49 25.38 -5.02
N LYS A 81 -15.54 24.39 -5.91
CA LYS A 81 -15.89 23.01 -5.60
C LYS A 81 -14.70 22.08 -5.79
N VAL A 82 -14.55 21.11 -4.90
CA VAL A 82 -13.62 19.97 -5.03
C VAL A 82 -14.49 18.72 -5.12
N ASP A 83 -14.42 17.97 -6.23
CA ASP A 83 -15.28 16.80 -6.48
C ASP A 83 -16.79 17.06 -6.26
N ASN A 84 -17.25 18.26 -6.63
CA ASN A 84 -18.62 18.80 -6.45
C ASN A 84 -18.99 19.26 -5.03
N GLU A 85 -18.11 19.13 -4.04
CA GLU A 85 -18.31 19.69 -2.71
C GLU A 85 -17.82 21.12 -2.62
N VAL A 86 -18.65 22.04 -2.13
CA VAL A 86 -18.30 23.46 -2.00
C VAL A 86 -17.30 23.64 -0.86
N VAL A 87 -16.08 24.05 -1.19
CA VAL A 87 -15.01 24.35 -0.20
C VAL A 87 -14.87 25.85 0.04
N TYR A 88 -15.40 26.68 -0.86
CA TYR A 88 -15.39 28.13 -0.75
C TYR A 88 -16.57 28.72 -1.51
N SER A 89 -17.23 29.72 -0.93
CA SER A 89 -18.29 30.48 -1.58
C SER A 89 -18.39 31.86 -0.94
N GLU A 90 -17.98 32.91 -1.66
CA GLU A 90 -18.11 34.29 -1.20
C GLU A 90 -18.53 35.22 -2.34
N ASP A 91 -19.29 36.26 -2.00
CA ASP A 91 -19.63 37.33 -2.92
C ASP A 91 -18.44 38.29 -3.05
N VAL A 92 -17.94 38.45 -4.28
CA VAL A 92 -16.76 39.25 -4.57
C VAL A 92 -17.13 40.40 -5.49
N GLU A 93 -16.80 41.62 -5.07
CA GLU A 93 -16.90 42.80 -5.93
C GLU A 93 -15.75 42.80 -6.95
N ILE A 94 -16.11 42.78 -8.23
CA ILE A 94 -15.18 42.75 -9.36
C ILE A 94 -15.26 44.10 -10.09
N PRO A 95 -14.16 44.87 -10.16
CA PRO A 95 -14.17 46.23 -10.71
C PRO A 95 -14.49 46.23 -12.21
N ALA A 96 -15.11 47.32 -12.69
CA ALA A 96 -15.35 47.57 -14.12
C ALA A 96 -14.04 47.54 -14.92
N SER A 97 -14.03 46.83 -16.04
CA SER A 97 -12.88 46.72 -16.96
C SER A 97 -11.54 46.44 -16.25
N GLY A 98 -11.60 45.74 -15.11
CA GLY A 98 -10.49 45.47 -14.22
C GLY A 98 -10.40 43.99 -13.85
N SER A 99 -9.51 43.67 -12.91
CA SER A 99 -9.36 42.32 -12.39
C SER A 99 -9.43 42.29 -10.87
N LYS A 100 -9.85 41.16 -10.34
CA LYS A 100 -9.82 40.81 -8.92
C LYS A 100 -9.17 39.45 -8.76
N THR A 101 -8.30 39.32 -7.78
CA THR A 101 -7.72 38.03 -7.39
C THR A 101 -8.36 37.56 -6.10
N VAL A 102 -8.78 36.30 -6.09
CA VAL A 102 -9.30 35.58 -4.93
C VAL A 102 -8.34 34.43 -4.64
N ALA A 103 -7.92 34.30 -3.38
CA ALA A 103 -7.08 33.21 -2.93
C ALA A 103 -7.92 32.29 -2.03
N VAL A 104 -7.88 30.99 -2.30
CA VAL A 104 -8.67 29.98 -1.58
C VAL A 104 -7.72 28.91 -1.05
N GLY A 105 -7.85 28.62 0.25
CA GLY A 105 -7.10 27.57 0.95
C GLY A 105 -8.00 26.39 1.31
N PHE A 106 -7.54 25.17 1.08
CA PHE A 106 -8.21 23.94 1.53
C PHE A 106 -7.22 22.78 1.63
N LYS A 107 -7.62 21.64 2.21
CA LYS A 107 -6.75 20.47 2.38
C LYS A 107 -6.70 19.56 1.16
N ALA A 108 -5.50 19.12 0.78
CA ALA A 108 -5.32 18.06 -0.21
C ALA A 108 -5.54 16.69 0.44
N GLU A 109 -6.69 16.06 0.20
CA GLU A 109 -6.97 14.71 0.74
C GLU A 109 -6.72 13.60 -0.27
N LYS A 110 -7.08 13.85 -1.53
CA LYS A 110 -7.00 12.90 -2.65
C LYS A 110 -6.93 13.64 -3.97
N PRO A 111 -6.47 12.99 -5.06
CA PRO A 111 -6.59 13.55 -6.40
C PRO A 111 -8.04 13.89 -6.69
N SER A 112 -8.29 15.13 -7.13
CA SER A 112 -9.65 15.69 -7.22
C SER A 112 -9.77 16.65 -8.40
N THR A 113 -10.99 16.92 -8.84
CA THR A 113 -11.27 18.00 -9.80
C THR A 113 -11.72 19.25 -9.06
N ILE A 114 -11.00 20.36 -9.26
CA ILE A 114 -11.37 21.68 -8.76
C ILE A 114 -12.21 22.36 -9.83
N THR A 115 -13.41 22.82 -9.46
CA THR A 115 -14.27 23.64 -10.32
C THR A 115 -14.44 25.01 -9.69
N VAL A 116 -14.06 26.06 -10.42
CA VAL A 116 -14.27 27.45 -10.01
C VAL A 116 -15.41 28.02 -10.85
N THR A 117 -16.40 28.61 -10.20
CA THR A 117 -17.57 29.22 -10.86
C THR A 117 -17.70 30.68 -10.43
N VAL A 118 -17.97 31.57 -11.39
CA VAL A 118 -18.23 33.00 -11.16
C VAL A 118 -19.42 33.41 -12.03
N GLY A 119 -20.59 33.54 -11.45
CA GLY A 119 -21.83 33.76 -12.22
C GLY A 119 -22.13 32.55 -13.13
N GLU A 120 -22.17 32.77 -14.44
CA GLU A 120 -22.39 31.71 -15.45
C GLU A 120 -21.07 31.11 -15.99
N ASP A 121 -19.93 31.76 -15.72
CA ASP A 121 -18.61 31.33 -16.19
C ASP A 121 -17.99 30.30 -15.23
N SER A 122 -17.29 29.30 -15.76
CA SER A 122 -16.57 28.31 -14.95
C SER A 122 -15.25 27.87 -15.58
N THR A 123 -14.33 27.41 -14.73
CA THR A 123 -13.06 26.78 -15.14
C THR A 123 -12.72 25.62 -14.21
N THR A 124 -11.99 24.64 -14.72
CA THR A 124 -11.65 23.42 -13.99
C THR A 124 -10.15 23.16 -13.98
N LEU A 125 -9.63 22.63 -12.88
CA LEU A 125 -8.24 22.21 -12.73
C LEU A 125 -8.17 20.83 -12.07
N SER A 126 -7.13 20.07 -12.40
CA SER A 126 -6.82 18.84 -11.69
C SER A 126 -5.95 19.15 -10.47
N LEU A 127 -6.34 18.60 -9.31
CA LEU A 127 -5.51 18.57 -8.12
C LEU A 127 -4.74 17.25 -8.10
N GLU A 128 -3.44 17.32 -8.33
CA GLU A 128 -2.55 16.15 -8.20
C GLU A 128 -2.13 15.98 -6.74
N VAL A 129 -2.34 14.80 -6.18
CA VAL A 129 -1.98 14.45 -4.80
C VAL A 129 -1.13 13.20 -4.79
N VAL A 130 -0.12 13.15 -3.93
CA VAL A 130 0.76 12.01 -3.70
C VAL A 130 0.65 11.53 -2.26
N ARG A 131 0.87 10.22 -2.05
CA ARG A 131 1.04 9.66 -0.70
C ARG A 131 2.50 9.79 -0.29
N CYS A 132 2.73 9.93 1.01
CA CYS A 132 4.06 9.91 1.59
C CYS A 132 4.12 8.75 2.59
N VAL A 133 5.11 7.87 2.41
CA VAL A 133 5.32 6.73 3.30
C VAL A 133 6.73 6.78 3.86
N THR A 134 6.91 6.35 5.11
CA THR A 134 8.22 6.27 5.75
C THR A 134 8.71 4.84 5.73
N ASP A 135 9.82 4.58 5.07
CA ASP A 135 10.40 3.24 4.95
C ASP A 135 11.19 2.81 6.21
N PHE A 136 11.77 1.61 6.19
CA PHE A 136 12.52 1.09 7.34
C PHE A 136 13.87 1.78 7.57
N TRP A 137 14.37 2.54 6.60
CA TRP A 137 15.53 3.42 6.76
C TRP A 137 15.16 4.82 7.27
N GLY A 138 13.88 5.06 7.57
CA GLY A 138 13.39 6.34 8.07
C GLY A 138 13.30 7.41 6.99
N ARG A 139 13.26 7.01 5.72
CA ARG A 139 13.17 7.93 4.57
C ARG A 139 11.71 8.17 4.24
N ASP A 140 11.35 9.43 4.06
CA ASP A 140 10.05 9.83 3.54
C ASP A 140 10.05 9.74 2.02
N ILE A 141 9.19 8.89 1.48
CA ILE A 141 9.11 8.59 0.05
C ILE A 141 7.74 9.02 -0.45
N GLU A 142 7.75 9.92 -1.43
CA GLU A 142 6.56 10.28 -2.20
C GLU A 142 6.28 9.23 -3.26
N ILE A 143 5.08 8.65 -3.19
CA ILE A 143 4.56 7.66 -4.12
C ILE A 143 3.24 8.16 -4.72
N PRO A 144 2.84 7.68 -5.92
CA PRO A 144 1.53 7.99 -6.48
C PRO A 144 0.41 7.71 -5.47
N TYR A 145 -0.65 8.52 -5.46
CA TYR A 145 -1.76 8.31 -4.53
C TYR A 145 -2.46 6.96 -4.74
N ASN A 146 -2.60 6.55 -6.01
CA ASN A 146 -3.04 5.22 -6.40
C ASN A 146 -1.86 4.50 -7.06
N VAL A 147 -1.34 3.48 -6.40
CA VAL A 147 -0.25 2.66 -6.93
C VAL A 147 -0.83 1.52 -7.76
N GLU A 148 -0.50 1.49 -9.05
CA GLU A 148 -1.05 0.58 -10.05
C GLU A 148 -0.03 -0.45 -10.55
N ARG A 149 1.28 -0.17 -10.43
CA ARG A 149 2.34 -1.07 -10.88
C ARG A 149 3.48 -1.13 -9.87
N VAL A 150 3.58 -2.25 -9.18
CA VAL A 150 4.60 -2.50 -8.15
C VAL A 150 5.44 -3.71 -8.48
N VAL A 151 6.74 -3.59 -8.29
CA VAL A 151 7.64 -4.74 -8.24
C VAL A 151 7.94 -5.08 -6.78
N VAL A 152 7.62 -6.31 -6.37
CA VAL A 152 7.70 -6.76 -4.99
C VAL A 152 8.84 -7.75 -4.83
N LEU A 153 9.98 -7.29 -4.32
CA LEU A 153 11.18 -8.12 -4.19
C LEU A 153 11.27 -8.85 -2.83
N ALA A 154 10.35 -8.59 -1.90
CA ALA A 154 10.22 -9.27 -0.62
C ALA A 154 8.81 -9.17 -0.03
N GLU A 155 8.47 -10.13 0.83
CA GLU A 155 7.21 -10.21 1.59
C GLU A 155 5.94 -10.07 0.71
N TYR A 156 5.97 -10.73 -0.46
CA TYR A 156 4.89 -10.71 -1.45
C TYR A 156 3.60 -11.36 -0.93
N GLU A 157 3.70 -12.23 0.08
CA GLU A 157 2.57 -12.82 0.80
C GLU A 157 1.69 -11.74 1.44
N ILE A 158 2.29 -10.68 2.01
CA ILE A 158 1.54 -9.58 2.64
C ILE A 158 0.75 -8.79 1.59
N VAL A 159 1.34 -8.56 0.41
CA VAL A 159 0.66 -7.85 -0.68
C VAL A 159 -0.58 -8.64 -1.13
N TYR A 160 -0.46 -9.97 -1.22
CA TYR A 160 -1.59 -10.83 -1.51
C TYR A 160 -2.64 -10.79 -0.38
N ALA A 161 -2.22 -10.92 0.89
CA ALA A 161 -3.11 -10.91 2.06
C ALA A 161 -3.92 -9.61 2.21
N LEU A 162 -3.37 -8.49 1.74
CA LEU A 162 -4.04 -7.18 1.70
C LEU A 162 -5.06 -7.06 0.54
N GLY A 163 -5.11 -8.04 -0.37
CA GLY A 163 -5.93 -7.99 -1.57
C GLY A 163 -5.45 -6.93 -2.56
N ALA A 164 -4.13 -6.74 -2.67
CA ALA A 164 -3.48 -5.77 -3.57
C ALA A 164 -2.65 -6.45 -4.67
N TRP A 165 -2.86 -7.75 -4.90
CA TRP A 165 -2.10 -8.53 -5.88
C TRP A 165 -2.29 -8.04 -7.32
N ASP A 166 -3.43 -7.42 -7.64
CA ASP A 166 -3.72 -6.83 -8.94
C ASP A 166 -2.75 -5.71 -9.34
N LYS A 167 -2.01 -5.15 -8.37
CA LYS A 167 -1.00 -4.09 -8.59
C LYS A 167 0.39 -4.63 -8.89
N VAL A 168 0.61 -5.95 -8.76
CA VAL A 168 1.94 -6.56 -8.86
C VAL A 168 2.29 -6.83 -10.32
N VAL A 169 3.34 -6.18 -10.82
CA VAL A 169 3.86 -6.38 -12.20
C VAL A 169 5.17 -7.16 -12.23
N GLY A 170 5.80 -7.38 -11.06
CA GLY A 170 6.96 -8.25 -10.97
C GLY A 170 7.26 -8.67 -9.54
N VAL A 171 7.93 -9.81 -9.41
CA VAL A 171 8.28 -10.41 -8.12
C VAL A 171 9.74 -10.80 -8.05
N SER A 172 10.25 -11.00 -6.84
CA SER A 172 11.52 -11.70 -6.66
C SER A 172 11.45 -13.13 -7.21
N LYS A 173 12.52 -13.61 -7.85
CA LYS A 173 12.65 -15.00 -8.32
C LYS A 173 12.43 -16.06 -7.23
N TYR A 174 12.58 -15.67 -5.96
CA TYR A 174 12.36 -16.57 -4.82
C TYR A 174 10.86 -16.88 -4.61
N ALA A 175 9.95 -16.01 -5.09
CA ALA A 175 8.51 -16.22 -5.02
C ALA A 175 8.06 -17.50 -5.76
N TYR A 176 8.77 -17.90 -6.82
CA TYR A 176 8.48 -19.12 -7.60
C TYR A 176 8.64 -20.42 -6.81
N THR A 177 9.26 -20.36 -5.63
CA THR A 177 9.49 -21.51 -4.74
C THR A 177 8.93 -21.27 -3.34
N ASN A 178 8.17 -20.20 -3.18
CA ASN A 178 7.52 -19.89 -1.92
C ASN A 178 6.29 -20.80 -1.75
N PRO A 179 6.20 -21.58 -0.66
CA PRO A 179 5.09 -22.52 -0.48
C PRO A 179 3.71 -21.87 -0.49
N VAL A 180 3.57 -20.69 0.11
CA VAL A 180 2.29 -19.96 0.16
C VAL A 180 1.91 -19.53 -1.24
N MET A 181 2.81 -18.83 -1.95
CA MET A 181 2.51 -18.32 -3.29
C MET A 181 2.26 -19.42 -4.31
N CYS A 182 2.94 -20.56 -4.20
CA CYS A 182 2.71 -21.72 -5.05
C CYS A 182 1.38 -22.44 -4.76
N ALA A 183 0.81 -22.27 -3.55
CA ALA A 183 -0.43 -22.92 -3.14
C ALA A 183 -1.69 -22.11 -3.49
N LEU A 184 -1.54 -20.81 -3.79
CA LEU A 184 -2.63 -19.94 -4.22
C LEU A 184 -3.24 -20.45 -5.54
N LYS A 185 -4.57 -20.35 -5.64
CA LYS A 185 -5.34 -20.96 -6.74
C LYS A 185 -5.78 -19.97 -7.82
N ASP A 186 -5.88 -18.71 -7.46
CA ASP A 186 -6.33 -17.60 -8.30
C ASP A 186 -5.18 -16.88 -9.02
N ILE A 187 -3.94 -17.20 -8.64
CA ILE A 187 -2.72 -16.69 -9.29
C ILE A 187 -1.81 -17.85 -9.69
N ASN A 188 -1.06 -17.66 -10.78
CA ASN A 188 0.07 -18.52 -11.10
C ASN A 188 1.36 -17.72 -10.91
N ILE A 189 2.04 -17.93 -9.77
CA ILE A 189 3.24 -17.14 -9.44
C ILE A 189 4.35 -17.27 -10.49
N SER A 190 4.43 -18.41 -11.21
CA SER A 190 5.45 -18.64 -12.25
C SER A 190 5.24 -17.81 -13.52
N GLU A 191 4.04 -17.25 -13.72
CA GLU A 191 3.72 -16.37 -14.85
C GLU A 191 4.02 -14.89 -14.56
N VAL A 192 4.23 -14.53 -13.28
CA VAL A 192 4.57 -13.15 -12.91
C VAL A 192 6.05 -12.91 -13.24
N PRO A 193 6.40 -11.86 -14.02
CA PRO A 193 7.78 -11.56 -14.36
C PRO A 193 8.68 -11.37 -13.13
N SER A 194 9.97 -11.69 -13.27
CA SER A 194 10.95 -11.48 -12.21
C SER A 194 12.19 -10.79 -12.76
N PRO A 195 12.50 -9.55 -12.33
CA PRO A 195 13.77 -8.90 -12.64
C PRO A 195 14.94 -9.40 -11.76
N GLY A 196 14.74 -10.42 -10.92
CA GLY A 196 15.78 -11.00 -10.08
C GLY A 196 15.43 -10.98 -8.59
N SER A 197 16.25 -10.33 -7.76
CA SER A 197 16.08 -10.26 -6.30
C SER A 197 16.72 -8.99 -5.74
N SER A 198 16.43 -8.65 -4.47
CA SER A 198 16.93 -7.43 -3.78
C SER A 198 18.46 -7.25 -3.72
N TRP A 199 19.25 -8.28 -4.09
CA TRP A 199 20.73 -8.26 -4.09
C TRP A 199 21.34 -8.74 -5.41
N SER A 200 20.51 -8.96 -6.43
CA SER A 200 20.89 -9.40 -7.76
C SER A 200 19.76 -9.06 -8.71
N LEU A 201 19.64 -7.78 -9.04
CA LEU A 201 18.56 -7.20 -9.83
C LEU A 201 19.05 -6.88 -11.25
N ASN A 202 18.25 -7.25 -12.26
CA ASN A 202 18.43 -6.80 -13.62
C ASN A 202 17.64 -5.50 -13.83
N VAL A 203 18.36 -4.38 -13.93
CA VAL A 203 17.75 -3.04 -14.03
C VAL A 203 17.01 -2.85 -15.35
N GLU A 204 17.48 -3.43 -16.46
CA GLU A 204 16.80 -3.31 -17.76
C GLU A 204 15.46 -4.05 -17.76
N GLU A 205 15.44 -5.27 -17.21
CA GLU A 205 14.19 -6.03 -17.04
C GLU A 205 13.25 -5.32 -16.07
N LEU A 206 13.76 -4.74 -14.99
CA LEU A 206 12.94 -3.96 -14.06
C LEU A 206 12.29 -2.75 -14.77
N LEU A 207 13.07 -1.98 -15.52
CA LEU A 207 12.55 -0.82 -16.26
C LEU A 207 11.51 -1.21 -17.31
N ALA A 208 11.66 -2.37 -17.94
CA ALA A 208 10.68 -2.90 -18.90
C ALA A 208 9.30 -3.19 -18.27
N LEU A 209 9.23 -3.38 -16.94
CA LEU A 209 7.97 -3.56 -16.20
C LEU A 209 7.27 -2.23 -15.88
N ASP A 210 7.91 -1.09 -16.18
CA ASP A 210 7.40 0.27 -15.90
C ASP A 210 6.84 0.45 -14.46
N PRO A 211 7.62 0.10 -13.41
CA PRO A 211 7.13 0.15 -12.04
C PRO A 211 7.01 1.60 -11.53
N GLN A 212 5.93 1.88 -10.79
CA GLN A 212 5.78 3.12 -10.03
C GLN A 212 6.52 3.05 -8.69
N VAL A 213 6.54 1.88 -8.07
CA VAL A 213 7.18 1.62 -6.77
C VAL A 213 7.87 0.26 -6.81
N VAL A 214 9.05 0.17 -6.19
CA VAL A 214 9.77 -1.09 -5.94
C VAL A 214 9.88 -1.32 -4.44
N LEU A 215 9.38 -2.45 -3.96
CA LEU A 215 9.50 -2.88 -2.56
C LEU A 215 10.73 -3.78 -2.45
N ILE A 216 11.74 -3.38 -1.66
CA ILE A 216 13.06 -4.00 -1.67
C ILE A 216 13.59 -4.27 -0.26
N TYR A 217 14.19 -5.44 -0.06
CA TYR A 217 14.70 -5.86 1.26
C TYR A 217 16.13 -5.36 1.51
N GLY A 218 16.28 -4.37 2.38
CA GLY A 218 17.50 -3.60 2.66
C GLY A 218 18.47 -4.23 3.66
N PHE A 219 18.90 -5.48 3.46
CA PHE A 219 19.73 -6.19 4.45
C PHE A 219 21.25 -6.10 4.22
N SER A 220 21.69 -5.47 3.12
CA SER A 220 23.10 -5.50 2.73
C SER A 220 23.54 -4.21 2.04
N GLY A 221 24.84 -3.90 2.11
CA GLY A 221 25.43 -2.76 1.39
C GLY A 221 25.18 -2.81 -0.12
N ARG A 222 25.13 -4.02 -0.72
CA ARG A 222 24.77 -4.18 -2.13
C ARG A 222 23.34 -3.73 -2.43
N THR A 223 22.42 -3.94 -1.49
CA THR A 223 21.04 -3.44 -1.65
C THR A 223 21.01 -1.93 -1.60
N ALA A 224 21.80 -1.28 -0.74
CA ALA A 224 21.92 0.18 -0.73
C ALA A 224 22.44 0.74 -2.07
N GLU A 225 23.47 0.13 -2.65
CA GLU A 225 23.95 0.49 -3.99
C GLU A 225 22.86 0.32 -5.05
N THR A 226 22.06 -0.75 -4.96
CA THR A 226 20.94 -0.99 -5.89
C THR A 226 19.87 0.08 -5.74
N VAL A 227 19.48 0.42 -4.51
CA VAL A 227 18.49 1.48 -4.22
C VAL A 227 18.95 2.82 -4.80
N GLU A 228 20.21 3.21 -4.56
CA GLU A 228 20.77 4.45 -5.10
C GLU A 228 20.75 4.48 -6.64
N GLN A 229 21.09 3.37 -7.29
CA GLN A 229 21.01 3.26 -8.75
C GLN A 229 19.59 3.44 -9.28
N LEU A 230 18.60 2.82 -8.65
CA LEU A 230 17.19 2.93 -9.06
C LEU A 230 16.64 4.33 -8.82
N GLU A 231 17.02 4.99 -7.72
CA GLU A 231 16.60 6.36 -7.42
C GLU A 231 17.20 7.38 -8.39
N ASN A 232 18.45 7.19 -8.82
CA ASN A 232 19.08 8.00 -9.88
C ASN A 232 18.36 7.86 -11.23
N LEU A 233 17.63 6.77 -11.44
CA LEU A 233 16.77 6.54 -12.62
C LEU A 233 15.34 7.05 -12.41
N GLY A 234 15.04 7.67 -11.27
CA GLY A 234 13.73 8.22 -10.94
C GLY A 234 12.72 7.19 -10.40
N ILE A 235 13.14 5.95 -10.11
CA ILE A 235 12.26 4.90 -9.58
C ILE A 235 12.15 5.04 -8.05
N LYS A 236 10.92 5.00 -7.53
CA LYS A 236 10.67 5.06 -6.08
C LYS A 236 10.93 3.70 -5.45
N CYS A 237 11.85 3.64 -4.49
CA CYS A 237 12.21 2.42 -3.78
C CYS A 237 11.84 2.50 -2.31
N VAL A 238 10.91 1.65 -1.86
CA VAL A 238 10.56 1.52 -0.44
C VAL A 238 11.37 0.38 0.16
N VAL A 239 12.22 0.70 1.13
CA VAL A 239 13.13 -0.27 1.73
C VAL A 239 12.55 -0.90 2.99
N LEU A 240 12.70 -2.23 3.08
CA LEU A 240 12.23 -3.06 4.18
C LEU A 240 13.42 -3.60 4.96
N GLU A 241 13.36 -3.57 6.29
CA GLU A 241 14.39 -4.14 7.14
C GLU A 241 13.77 -4.65 8.45
N LEU A 242 13.72 -5.97 8.62
CA LEU A 242 12.93 -6.60 9.68
C LEU A 242 13.83 -7.32 10.68
N ASN A 243 13.65 -6.95 11.96
CA ASN A 243 14.44 -7.46 13.07
C ASN A 243 13.60 -7.94 14.25
N SER A 244 12.30 -7.69 14.25
CA SER A 244 11.39 -8.06 15.33
C SER A 244 9.99 -8.45 14.86
N LEU A 245 9.19 -9.07 15.73
CA LEU A 245 7.76 -9.29 15.49
C LEU A 245 7.02 -7.97 15.25
N ASP A 246 7.39 -6.90 15.95
CA ASP A 246 6.79 -5.56 15.77
C ASP A 246 7.07 -4.96 14.39
N ASP A 247 8.22 -5.29 13.79
CA ASP A 247 8.54 -4.89 12.42
C ASP A 247 7.58 -5.51 11.39
N ILE A 248 7.01 -6.69 11.68
CA ILE A 248 5.99 -7.30 10.81
C ILE A 248 4.70 -6.47 10.85
N TYR A 249 4.27 -6.00 12.02
CA TYR A 249 3.12 -5.10 12.11
C TYR A 249 3.37 -3.78 11.40
N ARG A 250 4.58 -3.21 11.56
CA ARG A 250 4.99 -2.02 10.83
C ARG A 250 4.97 -2.24 9.32
N LEU A 251 5.42 -3.40 8.85
CA LEU A 251 5.43 -3.75 7.44
C LEU A 251 4.01 -3.89 6.87
N ILE A 252 3.12 -4.58 7.58
CA ILE A 252 1.71 -4.74 7.18
C ILE A 252 1.05 -3.37 7.05
N ARG A 253 1.27 -2.46 8.01
CA ARG A 253 0.78 -1.07 7.94
C ARG A 253 1.39 -0.28 6.79
N LEU A 254 2.69 -0.40 6.58
CA LEU A 254 3.38 0.26 5.48
C LEU A 254 2.80 -0.17 4.13
N TYR A 255 2.59 -1.47 3.93
CA TYR A 255 1.95 -1.97 2.72
C TYR A 255 0.49 -1.51 2.64
N GLY A 256 -0.25 -1.51 3.75
CA GLY A 256 -1.58 -0.90 3.83
C GLY A 256 -1.60 0.54 3.32
N GLN A 257 -0.65 1.37 3.75
CA GLN A 257 -0.53 2.76 3.29
C GLN A 257 -0.15 2.87 1.80
N ILE A 258 0.74 2.01 1.30
CA ILE A 258 1.17 2.01 -0.11
C ILE A 258 0.00 1.66 -1.04
N PHE A 259 -0.81 0.68 -0.66
CA PHE A 259 -1.88 0.13 -1.50
C PHE A 259 -3.28 0.69 -1.19
N GLY A 260 -3.42 1.60 -0.21
CA GLY A 260 -4.72 2.10 0.23
C GLY A 260 -5.60 1.01 0.86
N LYS A 261 -4.97 0.15 1.67
CA LYS A 261 -5.55 -1.03 2.33
C LYS A 261 -5.35 -0.97 3.86
N GLU A 262 -5.37 0.22 4.44
CA GLU A 262 -5.12 0.45 5.86
C GLU A 262 -6.09 -0.33 6.77
N ASP A 263 -7.38 -0.36 6.44
CA ASP A 263 -8.38 -1.11 7.22
C ASP A 263 -8.10 -2.62 7.19
N ARG A 264 -7.77 -3.18 6.02
CA ARG A 264 -7.39 -4.60 5.87
C ARG A 264 -6.08 -4.90 6.58
N ALA A 265 -5.13 -3.95 6.59
CA ALA A 265 -3.88 -4.09 7.33
C ALA A 265 -4.12 -4.24 8.84
N GLU A 266 -5.00 -3.43 9.44
CA GLU A 266 -5.36 -3.58 10.85
C GLU A 266 -6.16 -4.87 11.12
N GLU A 267 -7.02 -5.29 10.20
CA GLU A 267 -7.72 -6.59 10.30
C GLU A 267 -6.71 -7.77 10.33
N LEU A 268 -5.71 -7.78 9.44
CA LEU A 268 -4.66 -8.80 9.43
C LEU A 268 -3.87 -8.82 10.74
N ILE A 269 -3.55 -7.65 11.30
CA ILE A 269 -2.87 -7.53 12.58
C ILE A 269 -3.75 -8.08 13.72
N GLN A 270 -5.06 -7.85 13.67
CA GLN A 270 -5.99 -8.43 14.65
C GLN A 270 -6.03 -9.96 14.55
N ILE A 271 -6.10 -10.52 13.33
CA ILE A 271 -6.04 -11.98 13.11
C ILE A 271 -4.76 -12.57 13.71
N MET A 272 -3.61 -11.94 13.46
CA MET A 272 -2.33 -12.35 14.05
C MET A 272 -2.36 -12.32 15.58
N ASN A 273 -2.89 -11.23 16.17
CA ASN A 273 -2.92 -11.05 17.62
C ASN A 273 -3.77 -12.10 18.34
N GLN A 274 -4.84 -12.63 17.73
CA GLN A 274 -5.65 -13.69 18.34
C GLN A 274 -4.79 -14.90 18.76
N THR A 275 -3.88 -15.33 17.89
CA THR A 275 -2.98 -16.46 18.19
C THR A 275 -1.90 -16.07 19.21
N LEU A 276 -1.32 -14.88 19.06
CA LEU A 276 -0.24 -14.42 19.92
C LEU A 276 -0.70 -14.12 21.34
N ASP A 277 -1.90 -13.57 21.51
CA ASP A 277 -2.50 -13.30 22.82
C ASP A 277 -2.83 -14.58 23.57
N MET A 278 -3.32 -15.62 22.88
CA MET A 278 -3.49 -16.95 23.48
C MET A 278 -2.16 -17.50 24.02
N ILE A 279 -1.06 -17.33 23.27
CA ILE A 279 0.27 -17.77 23.73
C ILE A 279 0.67 -16.97 24.97
N ARG A 280 0.57 -15.63 24.92
CA ARG A 280 0.91 -14.74 26.04
C ARG A 280 0.13 -15.08 27.30
N GLU A 281 -1.18 -15.30 27.18
CA GLU A 281 -2.04 -15.61 28.32
C GLU A 281 -1.61 -16.92 29.00
N ARG A 282 -1.33 -17.96 28.21
CA ARG A 282 -0.94 -19.27 28.73
C ARG A 282 0.46 -19.26 29.35
N THR A 283 1.37 -18.44 28.83
CA THR A 283 2.77 -18.38 29.32
C THR A 283 3.01 -17.27 30.36
N ALA A 284 2.03 -16.39 30.63
CA ALA A 284 2.19 -15.20 31.46
C ALA A 284 2.69 -15.48 32.89
N ASN A 285 2.25 -16.59 33.48
CA ASN A 285 2.50 -16.90 34.89
C ASN A 285 3.74 -17.78 35.12
N ILE A 286 4.51 -18.09 34.07
CA ILE A 286 5.71 -18.92 34.20
C ILE A 286 6.87 -18.08 34.74
N PRO A 287 7.37 -18.35 35.95
CA PRO A 287 8.55 -17.67 36.50
C PRO A 287 9.75 -17.83 35.58
N TYR A 288 10.57 -16.79 35.44
CA TYR A 288 11.69 -16.78 34.50
C TYR A 288 12.68 -17.93 34.72
N ASP A 289 12.92 -18.31 35.97
CA ASP A 289 13.80 -19.40 36.39
C ASP A 289 13.22 -20.80 36.15
N GLU A 290 11.92 -20.92 35.89
CA GLU A 290 11.24 -22.16 35.52
C GLU A 290 11.08 -22.31 34.00
N ARG A 291 11.44 -21.29 33.22
CA ARG A 291 11.30 -21.33 31.75
C ARG A 291 12.33 -22.29 31.14
N PRO A 292 11.92 -23.18 30.22
CA PRO A 292 12.85 -24.04 29.50
C PRO A 292 13.86 -23.24 28.69
N LYS A 293 15.12 -23.70 28.69
CA LYS A 293 16.16 -23.17 27.81
C LYS A 293 15.95 -23.71 26.40
N VAL A 294 15.91 -22.81 25.42
CA VAL A 294 15.63 -23.14 24.03
C VAL A 294 16.77 -22.65 23.16
N ILE A 295 17.38 -23.55 22.39
CA ILE A 295 18.32 -23.16 21.33
C ILE A 295 17.66 -23.37 19.98
N HIS A 296 17.65 -22.32 19.17
CA HIS A 296 17.34 -22.43 17.76
C HIS A 296 18.61 -22.52 16.93
N THR A 297 18.69 -23.52 16.05
CA THR A 297 19.82 -23.75 15.16
C THR A 297 19.46 -23.36 13.72
N TRP A 298 20.31 -22.57 13.08
CA TRP A 298 20.11 -22.02 11.74
C TRP A 298 20.72 -22.93 10.66
N SER A 299 21.45 -22.36 9.68
CA SER A 299 21.99 -23.09 8.52
C SER A 299 23.01 -24.19 8.85
N LYS A 300 23.58 -24.19 10.06
CA LYS A 300 24.48 -25.22 10.61
C LYS A 300 24.11 -25.51 12.06
N LYS A 301 24.36 -26.73 12.54
CA LYS A 301 24.03 -27.15 13.92
C LYS A 301 24.57 -26.18 15.00
N LEU A 302 25.80 -25.70 14.82
CA LEU A 302 26.50 -24.80 15.74
C LEU A 302 26.28 -23.31 15.44
N LYS A 303 25.42 -22.96 14.48
CA LYS A 303 25.07 -21.58 14.18
C LYS A 303 23.67 -21.32 14.74
N VAL A 304 23.59 -20.60 15.85
CA VAL A 304 22.36 -20.43 16.65
C VAL A 304 21.80 -19.02 16.53
N THR A 305 20.52 -18.84 16.87
CA THR A 305 19.89 -17.52 16.98
C THR A 305 20.43 -16.78 18.20
N GLY A 306 20.97 -15.57 18.02
CA GLY A 306 21.44 -14.72 19.12
C GLY A 306 20.32 -13.83 19.68
N ASN A 307 20.66 -12.62 20.11
CA ASN A 307 19.74 -11.69 20.78
C ASN A 307 18.86 -10.83 19.86
N MET A 308 18.94 -11.02 18.54
CA MET A 308 18.20 -10.24 17.55
C MET A 308 17.39 -11.16 16.62
N GLY A 309 16.32 -10.62 16.07
CA GLY A 309 15.50 -11.30 15.07
C GLY A 309 14.26 -11.94 15.66
N VAL A 310 13.22 -12.05 14.82
CA VAL A 310 11.92 -12.61 15.18
C VAL A 310 11.98 -13.97 15.86
N ILE A 311 12.97 -14.82 15.56
CA ILE A 311 13.09 -16.13 16.21
C ILE A 311 13.36 -16.02 17.71
N ASN A 312 14.16 -15.03 18.15
CA ASN A 312 14.35 -14.78 19.58
C ASN A 312 13.04 -14.32 20.21
N ASP A 313 12.33 -13.39 19.56
CA ASP A 313 11.01 -12.91 20.01
C ASP A 313 10.01 -14.07 20.16
N LEU A 314 10.01 -15.03 19.22
CA LEU A 314 9.14 -16.20 19.29
C LEU A 314 9.46 -17.10 20.48
N ILE A 315 10.75 -17.30 20.78
CA ILE A 315 11.19 -18.09 21.95
C ILE A 315 10.72 -17.42 23.24
N GLU A 316 10.92 -16.11 23.37
CA GLU A 316 10.54 -15.35 24.57
C GLU A 316 9.02 -15.28 24.75
N LEU A 317 8.29 -15.03 23.66
CA LEU A 317 6.82 -15.02 23.63
C LEU A 317 6.26 -16.38 24.06
N ALA A 318 6.85 -17.45 23.57
CA ALA A 318 6.50 -18.83 23.91
C ALA A 318 6.91 -19.22 25.35
N GLY A 319 7.43 -18.30 26.16
CA GLY A 319 7.81 -18.56 27.54
C GLY A 319 9.06 -19.42 27.67
N GLY A 320 9.94 -19.41 26.68
CA GLY A 320 11.29 -20.00 26.76
C GLY A 320 12.35 -18.95 27.10
N VAL A 321 13.58 -19.42 27.30
CA VAL A 321 14.78 -18.58 27.45
C VAL A 321 15.80 -18.98 26.39
N ASN A 322 16.25 -18.03 25.57
CA ASN A 322 17.36 -18.27 24.65
C ASN A 322 18.69 -17.99 25.37
N PRO A 323 19.50 -19.00 25.73
CA PRO A 323 20.77 -18.75 26.42
C PRO A 323 21.78 -18.00 25.54
N ALA A 324 21.62 -18.04 24.21
CA ALA A 324 22.45 -17.28 23.28
C ALA A 324 22.05 -15.80 23.16
N SER A 325 21.03 -15.33 23.91
CA SER A 325 20.62 -13.91 23.92
C SER A 325 21.66 -12.99 24.58
N GLU A 326 22.71 -13.53 25.20
CA GLU A 326 23.88 -12.76 25.63
C GLU A 326 24.83 -12.40 24.47
N LEU A 327 24.71 -13.09 23.34
CA LEU A 327 25.55 -12.91 22.17
C LEU A 327 24.90 -11.94 21.19
N GLU A 328 25.63 -10.88 20.84
CA GLU A 328 25.16 -9.87 19.91
C GLU A 328 25.04 -10.42 18.48
N GLY A 329 23.87 -10.23 17.89
CA GLY A 329 23.60 -10.47 16.47
C GLY A 329 22.54 -11.53 16.21
N LYS A 330 22.01 -11.52 14.98
CA LYS A 330 20.89 -12.38 14.58
C LYS A 330 21.23 -13.88 14.58
N TYR A 331 22.39 -14.23 14.04
CA TYR A 331 22.86 -15.61 14.00
C TYR A 331 24.35 -15.70 14.30
N VAL A 332 24.69 -16.36 15.40
CA VAL A 332 26.04 -16.47 15.95
C VAL A 332 26.56 -17.90 15.85
N THR A 333 27.86 -18.08 15.63
CA THR A 333 28.46 -19.43 15.64
C THR A 333 29.09 -19.67 16.99
N VAL A 334 28.71 -20.77 17.64
CA VAL A 334 29.19 -21.16 18.96
C VAL A 334 29.95 -22.49 18.89
N SER A 335 30.65 -22.85 19.97
CA SER A 335 31.25 -24.18 20.08
C SER A 335 30.23 -25.20 20.61
N ILE A 336 30.52 -26.49 20.45
CA ILE A 336 29.68 -27.54 21.03
C ILE A 336 29.76 -27.54 22.55
N GLU A 337 30.93 -27.20 23.11
CA GLU A 337 31.14 -27.05 24.55
C GLU A 337 30.22 -25.98 25.14
N GLN A 338 30.02 -24.85 24.43
CA GLN A 338 29.09 -23.81 24.86
C GLN A 338 27.64 -24.31 24.90
N ILE A 339 27.22 -25.10 23.90
CA ILE A 339 25.87 -25.69 23.87
C ILE A 339 25.70 -26.69 25.02
N ILE A 340 26.72 -27.50 25.30
CA ILE A 340 26.73 -28.43 26.44
C ILE A 340 26.64 -27.67 27.77
N GLU A 341 27.36 -26.56 27.91
CA GLU A 341 27.32 -25.72 29.11
C GLU A 341 25.95 -25.06 29.32
N TRP A 342 25.34 -24.56 28.25
CA TRP A 342 23.99 -24.01 28.32
C TRP A 342 22.96 -25.07 28.68
N ASP A 343 23.18 -26.32 28.26
CA ASP A 343 22.31 -27.48 28.46
C ASP A 343 20.83 -27.18 28.14
N PRO A 344 20.48 -26.96 26.86
CA PRO A 344 19.11 -26.61 26.48
C PRO A 344 18.12 -27.76 26.75
N ASP A 345 16.91 -27.40 27.14
CA ASP A 345 15.77 -28.31 27.28
C ASP A 345 15.08 -28.62 25.95
N VAL A 346 15.17 -27.69 24.99
CA VAL A 346 14.57 -27.79 23.66
C VAL A 346 15.55 -27.31 22.59
N ILE A 347 15.66 -28.07 21.49
CA ILE A 347 16.39 -27.65 20.29
C ILE A 347 15.40 -27.52 19.12
N ILE A 348 15.41 -26.37 18.45
CA ILE A 348 14.56 -26.10 17.29
C ILE A 348 15.41 -25.81 16.05
N ILE A 349 15.24 -26.60 15.00
CA ILE A 349 16.02 -26.51 13.77
C ILE A 349 15.27 -25.67 12.73
N TRP A 350 15.98 -24.76 12.07
CA TRP A 350 15.45 -24.01 10.94
C TRP A 350 14.97 -24.93 9.81
N GLY A 351 13.74 -24.71 9.33
CA GLY A 351 13.13 -25.56 8.30
C GLY A 351 13.91 -25.67 6.98
N ILE A 352 14.70 -24.65 6.62
CA ILE A 352 15.53 -24.68 5.39
C ILE A 352 16.91 -25.32 5.62
N ALA A 353 17.31 -25.56 6.87
CA ALA A 353 18.57 -26.20 7.20
C ALA A 353 18.72 -27.55 6.48
N LYS A 354 19.95 -27.84 6.03
CA LYS A 354 20.26 -29.07 5.27
C LYS A 354 20.39 -30.32 6.14
N TYR A 355 20.33 -30.18 7.47
CA TYR A 355 20.34 -31.26 8.44
C TYR A 355 18.95 -31.38 9.11
N GLY A 356 18.66 -32.55 9.65
CA GLY A 356 17.41 -32.87 10.34
C GLY A 356 17.60 -33.18 11.82
N VAL A 357 16.51 -33.59 12.46
CA VAL A 357 16.47 -34.01 13.87
C VAL A 357 17.47 -35.15 14.12
N GLU A 358 17.45 -36.18 13.27
CA GLU A 358 18.34 -37.34 13.35
C GLU A 358 19.83 -36.97 13.31
N ASP A 359 20.20 -35.91 12.60
CA ASP A 359 21.60 -35.47 12.54
C ASP A 359 22.08 -34.94 13.88
N ILE A 360 21.21 -34.36 14.71
CA ILE A 360 21.55 -33.93 16.08
C ILE A 360 21.41 -35.12 17.03
N MET A 361 20.32 -35.87 16.94
CA MET A 361 20.02 -37.00 17.83
C MET A 361 21.07 -38.12 17.76
N ASN A 362 21.73 -38.33 16.62
CA ASN A 362 22.76 -39.36 16.45
C ASN A 362 24.20 -38.83 16.58
N ASP A 363 24.39 -37.53 16.79
CA ASP A 363 25.73 -36.93 16.94
C ASP A 363 26.25 -37.21 18.35
N THR A 364 27.40 -37.89 18.45
CA THR A 364 27.97 -38.31 19.74
C THR A 364 28.32 -37.13 20.64
N GLN A 365 28.59 -35.96 20.07
CA GLN A 365 28.93 -34.76 20.83
C GLN A 365 27.72 -34.11 21.50
N TRP A 366 26.50 -34.47 21.10
CA TRP A 366 25.25 -33.88 21.61
C TRP A 366 24.54 -34.76 22.66
N GLN A 367 25.02 -35.98 22.90
CA GLN A 367 24.33 -36.99 23.69
C GLN A 367 24.16 -36.65 25.18
N THR A 368 24.92 -35.68 25.69
CA THR A 368 24.82 -35.23 27.09
C THR A 368 23.83 -34.09 27.27
N ILE A 369 23.31 -33.51 26.19
CA ILE A 369 22.41 -32.36 26.23
C ILE A 369 20.99 -32.81 26.57
N SER A 370 20.36 -32.15 27.54
CA SER A 370 19.02 -32.47 28.05
C SER A 370 17.97 -32.58 26.94
N ALA A 371 17.95 -31.67 25.96
CA ALA A 371 17.05 -31.76 24.80
C ALA A 371 17.22 -33.06 23.99
N VAL A 372 18.44 -33.56 23.81
CA VAL A 372 18.71 -34.79 23.06
C VAL A 372 18.35 -36.01 23.88
N VAL A 373 18.74 -36.04 25.17
CA VAL A 373 18.39 -37.12 26.10
C VAL A 373 16.88 -37.32 26.19
N ASN A 374 16.11 -36.22 26.21
CA ASN A 374 14.66 -36.24 26.33
C ASN A 374 13.92 -36.28 24.97
N GLY A 375 14.63 -36.32 23.85
CA GLY A 375 14.01 -36.34 22.51
C GLY A 375 13.27 -35.06 22.13
N ARG A 376 13.60 -33.92 22.74
CA ARG A 376 13.00 -32.60 22.50
C ARG A 376 13.78 -31.81 21.44
N VAL A 377 13.98 -32.46 20.28
CA VAL A 377 14.64 -31.87 19.12
C VAL A 377 13.64 -31.82 17.97
N TYR A 378 13.34 -30.61 17.49
CA TYR A 378 12.28 -30.36 16.51
C TYR A 378 12.82 -29.64 15.28
N LYS A 379 12.13 -29.79 14.15
CA LYS A 379 12.37 -29.02 12.93
C LYS A 379 11.04 -28.54 12.39
N TYR A 380 10.90 -27.24 12.18
CA TYR A 380 9.67 -26.68 11.61
C TYR A 380 9.63 -26.78 10.10
N PRO A 381 8.43 -26.65 9.48
CA PRO A 381 8.24 -26.84 8.04
C PRO A 381 9.21 -26.02 7.18
N ARG A 382 9.65 -26.61 6.08
CA ARG A 382 10.53 -25.94 5.12
C ARG A 382 9.76 -24.86 4.37
N GLY A 383 10.33 -23.66 4.31
CA GLY A 383 9.83 -22.58 3.46
C GLY A 383 8.75 -21.71 4.08
N ILE A 384 8.41 -21.92 5.36
CA ILE A 384 7.62 -20.94 6.10
C ILE A 384 8.34 -19.60 6.18
N CYS A 385 7.66 -18.51 5.84
CA CYS A 385 8.20 -17.17 6.01
C CYS A 385 8.10 -16.75 7.48
N THR A 386 9.16 -16.16 8.01
CA THR A 386 9.19 -15.63 9.38
C THR A 386 8.81 -14.15 9.45
N TRP A 387 8.43 -13.56 8.32
CA TRP A 387 8.20 -12.12 8.16
C TRP A 387 6.81 -11.78 7.59
N SER A 388 5.91 -12.77 7.62
CA SER A 388 4.56 -12.71 7.06
C SER A 388 3.56 -13.25 8.12
N PRO A 389 2.24 -12.98 8.02
CA PRO A 389 1.26 -13.36 9.05
C PRO A 389 1.33 -14.80 9.56
N GLU A 390 1.74 -15.77 8.74
CA GLU A 390 1.87 -17.17 9.16
C GLU A 390 2.92 -17.42 10.26
N VAL A 391 3.79 -16.44 10.55
CA VAL A 391 4.77 -16.52 11.66
C VAL A 391 4.10 -16.80 13.00
N VAL A 392 2.83 -16.41 13.19
CA VAL A 392 2.12 -16.66 14.46
C VAL A 392 1.79 -18.14 14.65
N VAL A 393 1.65 -18.90 13.57
CA VAL A 393 1.50 -20.37 13.63
C VAL A 393 2.81 -21.00 14.08
N LEU A 394 3.95 -20.48 13.59
CA LEU A 394 5.27 -20.89 14.07
C LEU A 394 5.46 -20.58 15.56
N ALA A 395 5.01 -19.40 16.00
CA ALA A 395 5.03 -19.01 17.40
C ALA A 395 4.22 -19.98 18.26
N LEU A 396 3.02 -20.36 17.80
CA LEU A 396 2.18 -21.34 18.47
C LEU A 396 2.84 -22.71 18.54
N LYS A 397 3.50 -23.15 17.46
CA LYS A 397 4.22 -24.42 17.46
C LYS A 397 5.41 -24.39 18.42
N PHE A 398 6.13 -23.28 18.51
CA PHE A 398 7.18 -23.09 19.51
C PHE A 398 6.60 -23.21 20.93
N ALA A 399 5.52 -22.50 21.23
CA ALA A 399 4.85 -22.58 22.52
C ALA A 399 4.43 -24.01 22.90
N LYS A 400 3.87 -24.78 21.95
CA LYS A 400 3.52 -26.19 22.16
C LYS A 400 4.74 -27.10 22.34
N TRP A 401 5.84 -26.86 21.64
CA TRP A 401 7.07 -27.65 21.84
C TRP A 401 7.78 -27.33 23.16
N ILE A 402 7.72 -26.08 23.61
CA ILE A 402 8.36 -25.60 24.83
C ILE A 402 7.52 -26.01 26.06
N HIS A 403 6.20 -25.90 25.99
CA HIS A 403 5.25 -26.18 27.08
C HIS A 403 4.09 -27.09 26.62
N PRO A 404 4.33 -28.37 26.30
CA PRO A 404 3.31 -29.25 25.72
C PRO A 404 2.06 -29.41 26.61
N GLU A 405 2.22 -29.35 27.93
CA GLU A 405 1.13 -29.41 28.91
C GLU A 405 0.19 -28.20 28.84
N LEU A 406 0.72 -26.99 28.57
CA LEU A 406 -0.07 -25.76 28.48
C LEU A 406 -0.84 -25.66 27.16
N PHE A 407 -0.47 -26.43 26.14
CA PHE A 407 -1.06 -26.39 24.80
C PHE A 407 -1.56 -27.77 24.34
N SER A 408 -1.88 -28.66 25.29
CA SER A 408 -2.32 -30.04 25.01
C SER A 408 -3.66 -30.11 24.27
N ASP A 409 -4.53 -29.13 24.49
CA ASP A 409 -5.85 -28.94 23.87
C ASP A 409 -5.81 -28.28 22.48
N VAL A 410 -4.67 -27.73 22.07
CA VAL A 410 -4.55 -26.96 20.82
C VAL A 410 -4.07 -27.84 19.68
N ASN A 411 -4.84 -27.93 18.60
CA ASN A 411 -4.38 -28.52 17.34
C ASN A 411 -3.76 -27.43 16.45
N VAL A 412 -2.43 -27.47 16.24
CA VAL A 412 -1.74 -26.41 15.48
C VAL A 412 -2.12 -26.44 14.00
N GLN A 413 -2.41 -27.61 13.43
CA GLN A 413 -2.85 -27.71 12.04
C GLN A 413 -4.20 -27.01 11.83
N GLU A 414 -5.15 -27.19 12.75
CA GLU A 414 -6.46 -26.53 12.66
C GLU A 414 -6.35 -25.01 12.78
N VAL A 415 -5.53 -24.51 13.71
CA VAL A 415 -5.26 -23.06 13.84
C VAL A 415 -4.57 -22.53 12.57
N ALA A 416 -3.63 -23.29 12.01
CA ALA A 416 -2.97 -22.93 10.77
C ALA A 416 -3.97 -22.85 9.61
N ASP A 417 -4.81 -23.87 9.43
CA ASP A 417 -5.80 -23.90 8.35
C ASP A 417 -6.80 -22.76 8.47
N GLN A 418 -7.26 -22.44 9.69
CA GLN A 418 -8.13 -21.28 9.92
C GLN A 418 -7.44 -19.97 9.53
N LEU A 419 -6.23 -19.72 10.05
CA LEU A 419 -5.49 -18.50 9.75
C LEU A 419 -5.23 -18.35 8.25
N PHE A 420 -4.78 -19.42 7.58
CA PHE A 420 -4.51 -19.38 6.15
C PHE A 420 -5.79 -19.16 5.33
N MET A 421 -6.93 -19.69 5.76
CA MET A 421 -8.21 -19.42 5.10
C MET A 421 -8.64 -17.96 5.26
N GLU A 422 -8.46 -17.34 6.44
CA GLU A 422 -8.82 -15.94 6.70
C GLU A 422 -7.87 -14.94 6.01
N VAL A 423 -6.58 -15.29 5.89
CA VAL A 423 -5.54 -14.41 5.33
C VAL A 423 -5.38 -14.59 3.82
N TYR A 424 -5.34 -15.84 3.35
CA TYR A 424 -4.97 -16.20 1.97
C TYR A 424 -6.08 -16.93 1.19
N GLY A 425 -7.19 -17.30 1.83
CA GLY A 425 -8.27 -18.04 1.17
C GLY A 425 -7.92 -19.49 0.79
N ILE A 426 -6.87 -20.05 1.39
CA ILE A 426 -6.41 -21.44 1.20
C ILE A 426 -6.17 -22.13 2.54
N PRO A 427 -6.24 -23.47 2.64
CA PRO A 427 -5.74 -24.18 3.82
C PRO A 427 -4.21 -24.02 3.95
N SER A 428 -3.65 -24.34 5.11
CA SER A 428 -2.21 -24.23 5.30
C SER A 428 -1.47 -25.19 4.34
N PRO A 429 -0.49 -24.71 3.56
CA PRO A 429 0.34 -25.58 2.73
C PRO A 429 1.43 -26.29 3.54
N PHE A 430 1.44 -26.13 4.86
CA PHE A 430 2.41 -26.68 5.78
C PHE A 430 1.78 -27.77 6.65
N GLU A 431 2.55 -28.83 6.90
CA GLU A 431 2.20 -29.90 7.84
C GLU A 431 2.77 -29.55 9.21
N TRP A 432 1.87 -29.36 10.19
CA TRP A 432 2.24 -28.95 11.56
C TRP A 432 2.14 -30.07 12.57
N GLU A 433 1.31 -31.08 12.33
CA GLU A 433 1.17 -32.26 13.16
C GLU A 433 1.60 -33.52 12.38
N PRO A 434 2.09 -34.57 13.06
CA PRO A 434 2.58 -35.80 12.41
C PRO A 434 1.50 -36.65 11.72
#